data_AF-A0A2E4V9J3-F1
#
_entry.id   AF-A0A2E4V9J3-F1
#
_cell.length_a   1.000
_cell.length_b   1.000
_cell.length_c   1.000
_cell.angle_alpha   90.00
_cell.angle_beta   90.00
_cell.angle_gamma   90.00
#
_symmetry.space_group_name_H-M   'P 1'
#
loop_
_entity.id
_entity.type
_entity.pdbx_description
1 polymer ?
#
loop_
_entity_poly.entity_id
_entity_poly.type
_entity_poly.pdbx_seq_one_letter_code
_entity_poly.pdbx_strand_id
1 'polypeptide(L)'
;RYDAGNELARSYIDQFRQSGELGALTYVRNHGFGGDWVCNLDTPRVTTDEAQPSAPNPVPEWLPENRVGSYLGYLQQYTHNINLLRWLLDAGDDVKVKVVDLDDDGYSGIVIFEMAGIRAILESGSISHYRWDEHTQIYFQHGWVHTWAPPLLLKNTPAEVEIYRAGDDQEVTQPIPKPSWTWAYHREVEHFIQHIRMDEPFRSSGQDTLTDVRLYEEIYRQFLGLD
;
A
#
# COMPACT_ATOMS: atom_id res chain seq x y z
N ARG A 1 -5.29 -2.98 3.13
CA ARG A 1 -5.75 -4.40 3.12
C ARG A 1 -7.27 -4.58 3.21
N TYR A 2 -8.01 -3.77 3.99
CA TYR A 2 -9.48 -3.91 4.17
C TYR A 2 -10.37 -3.33 3.07
N ASP A 3 -9.76 -2.83 2.01
CA ASP A 3 -10.46 -2.39 0.83
C ASP A 3 -10.93 -3.58 -0.02
N ALA A 4 -12.20 -3.60 -0.39
CA ALA A 4 -12.80 -4.73 -1.10
C ALA A 4 -12.26 -4.89 -2.54
N GLY A 5 -11.79 -3.82 -3.16
CA GLY A 5 -11.11 -3.86 -4.46
C GLY A 5 -9.73 -4.48 -4.35
N ASN A 6 -8.97 -4.12 -3.31
CA ASN A 6 -7.68 -4.75 -3.02
C ASN A 6 -7.83 -6.25 -2.70
N GLU A 7 -8.87 -6.66 -1.98
CA GLU A 7 -9.18 -8.07 -1.74
C GLU A 7 -9.58 -8.81 -3.01
N LEU A 8 -10.37 -8.18 -3.89
CA LEU A 8 -10.71 -8.74 -5.19
C LEU A 8 -9.45 -8.92 -6.05
N ALA A 9 -8.57 -7.93 -6.10
CA ALA A 9 -7.31 -8.02 -6.82
C ALA A 9 -6.42 -9.14 -6.27
N ARG A 10 -6.26 -9.24 -4.93
CA ARG A 10 -5.55 -10.36 -4.28
C ARG A 10 -6.12 -11.70 -4.72
N SER A 11 -7.45 -11.86 -4.75
CA SER A 11 -8.09 -13.12 -5.14
C SER A 11 -7.78 -13.52 -6.58
N TYR A 12 -7.75 -12.57 -7.51
CA TYR A 12 -7.37 -12.83 -8.90
C TYR A 12 -5.89 -13.14 -9.04
N ILE A 13 -5.02 -12.40 -8.33
CA ILE A 13 -3.57 -12.68 -8.31
C ILE A 13 -3.32 -14.11 -7.83
N ASP A 14 -3.94 -14.52 -6.73
CA ASP A 14 -3.81 -15.88 -6.20
C ASP A 14 -4.35 -16.92 -7.18
N GLN A 15 -5.51 -16.65 -7.80
CA GLN A 15 -6.08 -17.53 -8.82
C GLN A 15 -5.12 -17.72 -10.00
N PHE A 16 -4.53 -16.64 -10.54
CA PHE A 16 -3.62 -16.73 -11.68
C PHE A 16 -2.30 -17.39 -11.32
N ARG A 17 -1.78 -17.17 -10.11
CA ARG A 17 -0.61 -17.89 -9.61
C ARG A 17 -0.88 -19.39 -9.49
N GLN A 18 -2.08 -19.77 -9.05
CA GLN A 18 -2.46 -21.16 -8.87
C GLN A 18 -2.76 -21.86 -10.20
N SER A 19 -3.46 -21.20 -11.12
CA SER A 19 -3.86 -21.77 -12.41
C SER A 19 -2.74 -21.75 -13.45
N GLY A 20 -1.81 -20.79 -13.35
CA GLY A 20 -0.79 -20.53 -14.36
C GLY A 20 -1.33 -19.89 -15.64
N GLU A 21 -2.60 -19.46 -15.66
CA GLU A 21 -3.30 -18.93 -16.85
C GLU A 21 -2.57 -17.75 -17.48
N LEU A 22 -2.04 -16.83 -16.67
CA LEU A 22 -1.29 -15.66 -17.15
C LEU A 22 0.22 -15.89 -17.20
N GLY A 23 0.68 -17.12 -16.95
CA GLY A 23 2.10 -17.45 -16.79
C GLY A 23 2.69 -16.94 -15.47
N ALA A 24 4.00 -16.81 -15.42
CA ALA A 24 4.72 -16.37 -14.23
C ALA A 24 4.51 -14.86 -13.96
N LEU A 25 4.54 -14.48 -12.67
CA LEU A 25 4.71 -13.08 -12.26
C LEU A 25 6.06 -12.57 -12.76
N THR A 26 6.07 -11.38 -13.37
CA THR A 26 7.27 -10.79 -13.96
C THR A 26 7.72 -9.52 -13.23
N TYR A 27 6.77 -8.72 -12.74
CA TYR A 27 7.05 -7.41 -12.15
C TYR A 27 5.87 -6.87 -11.35
N VAL A 28 6.13 -6.06 -10.33
CA VAL A 28 5.10 -5.28 -9.63
C VAL A 28 5.49 -3.81 -9.55
N ARG A 29 4.52 -2.93 -9.80
CA ARG A 29 4.67 -1.49 -9.73
C ARG A 29 3.65 -0.91 -8.77
N ASN A 30 4.10 -0.16 -7.78
CA ASN A 30 3.25 0.72 -7.00
C ASN A 30 3.63 2.18 -7.29
N HIS A 31 2.62 2.98 -7.59
CA HIS A 31 2.72 4.40 -7.87
C HIS A 31 1.95 5.15 -6.79
N GLY A 32 2.61 6.04 -6.03
CA GLY A 32 1.98 6.80 -4.95
C GLY A 32 2.38 8.27 -4.96
N PHE A 33 1.65 9.08 -5.74
CA PHE A 33 1.88 10.52 -5.89
C PHE A 33 0.85 11.37 -5.13
N GLY A 34 -0.20 10.72 -4.60
CA GLY A 34 -1.16 11.33 -3.68
C GLY A 34 -2.02 12.39 -4.36
N GLY A 35 -2.27 13.49 -3.67
CA GLY A 35 -3.16 14.57 -4.12
C GLY A 35 -4.27 14.84 -3.11
N ASP A 36 -5.49 15.10 -3.58
CA ASP A 36 -6.62 15.40 -2.70
C ASP A 36 -7.21 14.13 -2.05
N TRP A 37 -6.71 13.79 -0.86
CA TRP A 37 -7.21 12.66 -0.06
C TRP A 37 -8.59 12.90 0.58
N VAL A 38 -9.02 14.17 0.71
CA VAL A 38 -10.32 14.51 1.28
C VAL A 38 -11.43 14.54 0.24
N CYS A 39 -11.11 14.39 -1.05
CA CYS A 39 -12.08 14.30 -2.14
C CYS A 39 -13.06 15.48 -2.18
N ASN A 40 -12.56 16.71 -2.01
CA ASN A 40 -13.37 17.93 -1.90
C ASN A 40 -14.53 17.83 -0.89
N LEU A 41 -14.32 17.13 0.25
CA LEU A 41 -15.28 17.10 1.34
C LEU A 41 -15.76 18.51 1.70
N ASP A 42 -17.05 18.76 1.48
CA ASP A 42 -17.75 20.01 1.76
C ASP A 42 -18.30 20.08 3.19
N THR A 43 -18.02 19.05 3.99
CA THR A 43 -18.44 18.96 5.39
C THR A 43 -17.34 19.49 6.31
N PRO A 44 -17.65 20.37 7.28
CA PRO A 44 -16.68 20.84 8.25
C PRO A 44 -16.07 19.69 9.06
N ARG A 45 -14.75 19.75 9.28
CA ARG A 45 -14.12 18.87 10.27
C ARG A 45 -14.61 19.28 11.65
N VAL A 46 -15.16 18.32 12.40
CA VAL A 46 -15.44 18.52 13.82
C VAL A 46 -14.10 18.53 14.55
N THR A 47 -13.79 19.64 15.19
CA THR A 47 -12.59 19.82 16.01
C THR A 47 -12.99 20.11 17.46
N THR A 48 -12.06 19.87 18.38
CA THR A 48 -12.23 20.16 19.81
C THR A 48 -10.95 20.83 20.33
N ASP A 49 -11.09 21.65 21.36
CA ASP A 49 -9.95 22.27 22.06
C ASP A 49 -9.35 21.33 23.14
N GLU A 50 -9.91 20.12 23.29
CA GLU A 50 -9.36 19.11 24.19
C GLU A 50 -7.91 18.77 23.83
N ALA A 51 -7.03 18.81 24.84
CA ALA A 51 -5.64 18.47 24.66
C ALA A 51 -5.51 17.00 24.24
N GLN A 52 -4.71 16.74 23.20
CA GLN A 52 -4.31 15.38 22.83
C GLN A 52 -3.63 14.70 24.04
N PRO A 53 -3.88 13.40 24.27
CA PRO A 53 -3.14 12.65 25.27
C PRO A 53 -1.63 12.75 25.01
N SER A 54 -0.84 13.00 26.06
CA SER A 54 0.61 12.98 25.94
C SER A 54 1.10 11.56 25.66
N ALA A 55 1.96 11.41 24.66
CA ALA A 55 2.61 10.15 24.32
C ALA A 55 4.10 10.39 24.06
N PRO A 56 4.97 9.43 24.43
CA PRO A 56 6.36 9.44 23.98
C PRO A 56 6.40 9.46 22.45
N ASN A 57 7.33 10.25 21.88
CA ASN A 57 7.59 10.26 20.44
C ASN A 57 9.02 9.77 20.19
N PRO A 58 9.28 8.45 20.33
CA PRO A 58 10.61 7.91 20.13
C PRO A 58 11.00 8.06 18.66
N VAL A 59 12.21 8.56 18.43
CA VAL A 59 12.85 8.57 17.12
C VAL A 59 14.06 7.64 17.15
N PRO A 60 14.39 6.95 16.05
CA PRO A 60 15.56 6.08 16.03
C PRO A 60 16.84 6.87 16.29
N GLU A 61 17.73 6.35 17.15
CA GLU A 61 18.99 7.05 17.53
C GLU A 61 19.91 7.34 16.35
N TRP A 62 19.82 6.53 15.29
CA TRP A 62 20.61 6.68 14.07
C TRP A 62 20.10 7.80 13.15
N LEU A 63 18.87 8.29 13.36
CA LEU A 63 18.22 9.26 12.48
C LEU A 63 18.63 10.70 12.86
N PRO A 64 19.26 11.47 11.94
CA PRO A 64 19.58 12.86 12.20
C PRO A 64 18.35 13.70 12.53
N GLU A 65 18.45 14.63 13.50
CA GLU A 65 17.33 15.47 13.94
C GLU A 65 16.66 16.24 12.78
N ASN A 66 17.46 16.71 11.82
CA ASN A 66 16.98 17.44 10.64
C ASN A 66 16.27 16.54 9.60
N ARG A 67 16.29 15.21 9.78
CA ARG A 67 15.64 14.21 8.91
C ARG A 67 14.43 13.54 9.55
N VAL A 68 14.11 13.83 10.81
CA VAL A 68 12.94 13.27 11.51
C VAL A 68 11.64 13.54 10.75
N GLY A 69 11.44 14.79 10.31
CA GLY A 69 10.23 15.17 9.59
C GLY A 69 10.05 14.43 8.26
N SER A 70 11.12 14.33 7.46
CA SER A 70 11.07 13.64 6.17
C SER A 70 10.85 12.14 6.35
N TYR A 71 11.52 11.52 7.33
CA TYR A 71 11.34 10.10 7.67
C TYR A 71 9.90 9.79 8.05
N LEU A 72 9.33 10.57 8.98
CA LEU A 72 7.95 10.37 9.42
C LEU A 72 6.95 10.63 8.31
N GLY A 73 7.19 11.63 7.45
CA GLY A 73 6.36 11.89 6.27
C GLY A 73 6.37 10.72 5.28
N TYR A 74 7.56 10.18 4.99
CA TYR A 74 7.73 9.03 4.10
C TYR A 74 7.07 7.77 4.67
N LEU A 75 7.34 7.46 5.95
CA LEU A 75 6.74 6.33 6.65
C LEU A 75 5.22 6.44 6.68
N GLN A 76 4.67 7.59 7.06
CA GLN A 76 3.23 7.80 7.13
C GLN A 76 2.56 7.56 5.77
N GLN A 77 3.12 8.12 4.70
CA GLN A 77 2.51 8.01 3.38
C GLN A 77 2.62 6.59 2.82
N TYR A 78 3.84 6.03 2.81
CA TYR A 78 4.13 4.84 2.04
C TYR A 78 3.94 3.54 2.80
N THR A 79 3.69 3.58 4.12
CA THR A 79 3.37 2.37 4.92
C THR A 79 2.24 1.57 4.29
N HIS A 80 1.24 2.27 3.76
CA HIS A 80 0.14 1.67 3.03
C HIS A 80 0.61 0.89 1.78
N ASN A 81 1.53 1.46 1.01
CA ASN A 81 2.03 0.94 -0.26
C ASN A 81 2.93 -0.28 -0.06
N ILE A 82 3.96 -0.19 0.80
CA ILE A 82 4.87 -1.33 1.07
C ILE A 82 4.11 -2.49 1.71
N ASN A 83 3.22 -2.18 2.68
CA ASN A 83 2.39 -3.18 3.33
C ASN A 83 1.42 -3.86 2.33
N LEU A 84 0.85 -3.09 1.39
CA LEU A 84 -0.01 -3.61 0.33
C LEU A 84 0.76 -4.50 -0.63
N LEU A 85 1.95 -4.11 -1.08
CA LEU A 85 2.80 -4.92 -1.95
C LEU A 85 3.18 -6.26 -1.30
N ARG A 86 3.66 -6.22 -0.05
CA ARG A 86 3.93 -7.41 0.76
C ARG A 86 2.73 -8.33 0.82
N TRP A 87 1.56 -7.75 1.07
CA TRP A 87 0.33 -8.52 1.17
C TRP A 87 -0.13 -9.06 -0.18
N LEU A 88 -0.11 -8.31 -1.28
CA LEU A 88 -0.54 -8.81 -2.60
C LEU A 88 0.36 -9.95 -3.11
N LEU A 89 1.65 -9.92 -2.76
CA LEU A 89 2.62 -10.94 -3.16
C LEU A 89 2.73 -12.13 -2.20
N ASP A 90 2.06 -12.07 -1.05
CA ASP A 90 2.20 -13.06 0.02
C ASP A 90 3.65 -13.17 0.53
N ALA A 91 4.35 -12.03 0.62
CA ALA A 91 5.78 -12.02 0.85
C ALA A 91 6.20 -12.31 2.29
N GLY A 92 5.32 -12.06 3.27
CA GLY A 92 5.69 -12.16 4.69
C GLY A 92 6.99 -11.39 4.96
N ASP A 93 7.98 -12.05 5.55
CA ASP A 93 9.29 -11.44 5.84
C ASP A 93 10.32 -11.58 4.71
N ASP A 94 9.99 -12.29 3.62
CA ASP A 94 10.85 -12.48 2.46
C ASP A 94 10.85 -11.23 1.57
N VAL A 95 11.41 -10.15 2.11
CA VAL A 95 11.54 -8.84 1.46
C VAL A 95 12.93 -8.27 1.69
N LYS A 96 13.56 -7.81 0.61
CA LYS A 96 14.86 -7.10 0.63
C LYS A 96 14.76 -5.78 -0.12
N VAL A 97 15.34 -4.72 0.45
CA VAL A 97 15.54 -3.46 -0.28
C VAL A 97 16.76 -3.66 -1.19
N LYS A 98 16.60 -3.39 -2.48
CA LYS A 98 17.65 -3.62 -3.50
C LYS A 98 18.32 -2.32 -3.91
N VAL A 99 17.53 -1.27 -4.10
CA VAL A 99 17.98 0.06 -4.52
C VAL A 99 17.08 1.07 -3.85
N VAL A 100 17.68 2.14 -3.34
CA VAL A 100 17.01 3.35 -2.89
C VAL A 100 17.61 4.50 -3.70
N ASP A 101 16.77 5.19 -4.45
CA ASP A 101 17.14 6.36 -5.24
C ASP A 101 16.09 7.44 -4.97
N LEU A 102 16.27 8.15 -3.86
CA LEU A 102 15.40 9.24 -3.42
C LEU A 102 16.13 10.57 -3.60
N ASP A 103 15.38 11.60 -3.95
CA ASP A 103 15.85 12.99 -3.99
C ASP A 103 16.25 13.47 -2.59
N ASP A 104 16.94 14.61 -2.51
CA ASP A 104 17.42 15.20 -1.25
C ASP A 104 16.32 15.46 -0.22
N ASP A 105 15.05 15.51 -0.63
CA ASP A 105 13.89 15.63 0.24
C ASP A 105 13.62 14.35 1.07
N GLY A 106 14.22 13.22 0.69
CA GLY A 106 14.01 11.91 1.30
C GLY A 106 12.58 11.39 1.11
N TYR A 107 11.92 11.83 0.03
CA TYR A 107 10.52 11.56 -0.24
C TYR A 107 10.26 11.17 -1.70
N SER A 108 10.70 12.00 -2.63
CA SER A 108 10.48 11.79 -4.07
C SER A 108 11.53 10.83 -4.63
N GLY A 109 11.14 9.90 -5.51
CA GLY A 109 12.07 8.97 -6.15
C GLY A 109 11.54 7.55 -6.26
N ILE A 110 12.44 6.57 -6.23
CA ILE A 110 12.09 5.16 -6.35
C ILE A 110 12.80 4.28 -5.32
N VAL A 111 12.10 3.21 -4.91
CA VAL A 111 12.69 2.11 -4.15
C VAL A 111 12.39 0.80 -4.86
N ILE A 112 13.43 0.01 -5.12
CA ILE A 112 13.31 -1.32 -5.73
C ILE A 112 13.46 -2.38 -4.65
N PHE A 113 12.54 -3.33 -4.65
CA PHE A 113 12.52 -4.47 -3.74
C PHE A 113 12.64 -5.79 -4.49
N GLU A 114 13.07 -6.81 -3.76
CA GLU A 114 12.80 -8.22 -4.06
C GLU A 114 11.84 -8.73 -2.97
N MET A 115 10.63 -9.12 -3.36
CA MET A 115 9.55 -9.59 -2.49
C MET A 115 9.09 -10.97 -2.93
N ALA A 116 9.31 -12.02 -2.12
CA ALA A 116 9.03 -13.41 -2.50
C ALA A 116 9.62 -13.82 -3.87
N GLY A 117 10.86 -13.37 -4.15
CA GLY A 117 11.53 -13.59 -5.43
C GLY A 117 11.03 -12.75 -6.60
N ILE A 118 10.05 -11.85 -6.39
CA ILE A 118 9.50 -10.96 -7.42
C ILE A 118 10.07 -9.56 -7.26
N ARG A 119 10.46 -8.93 -8.37
CA ARG A 119 10.87 -7.52 -8.37
C ARG A 119 9.64 -6.63 -8.22
N ALA A 120 9.67 -5.77 -7.20
CA ALA A 120 8.67 -4.73 -6.98
C ALA A 120 9.33 -3.34 -6.97
N ILE A 121 8.60 -2.31 -7.40
CA ILE A 121 9.01 -0.91 -7.26
C ILE A 121 7.95 -0.12 -6.49
N LEU A 122 8.41 0.79 -5.65
CA LEU A 122 7.65 1.92 -5.14
C LEU A 122 8.12 3.18 -5.87
N GLU A 123 7.21 3.88 -6.52
CA GLU A 123 7.43 5.22 -7.06
C GLU A 123 6.77 6.22 -6.11
N SER A 124 7.59 7.10 -5.53
CA SER A 124 7.18 8.09 -4.55
C SER A 124 7.37 9.52 -5.08
N GLY A 125 6.48 10.41 -4.68
CA GLY A 125 6.44 11.79 -5.14
C GLY A 125 5.17 12.49 -4.70
N SER A 126 5.00 13.73 -5.13
CA SER A 126 3.79 14.50 -4.85
C SER A 126 3.32 15.27 -6.08
N ILE A 127 2.01 15.42 -6.21
CA ILE A 127 1.39 16.23 -7.25
C ILE A 127 0.20 17.00 -6.68
N SER A 128 -0.03 18.22 -7.17
CA SER A 128 -1.22 19.01 -6.91
C SER A 128 -2.43 18.53 -7.73
N HIS A 129 -2.75 17.24 -7.64
CA HIS A 129 -3.85 16.62 -8.37
C HIS A 129 -5.19 16.86 -7.66
N TYR A 130 -6.25 17.15 -8.43
CA TYR A 130 -7.61 17.42 -7.90
C TYR A 130 -8.35 16.18 -7.35
N ARG A 131 -7.69 15.01 -7.41
CA ARG A 131 -8.09 13.70 -6.88
C ARG A 131 -6.87 13.02 -6.27
N TRP A 132 -7.01 11.75 -5.92
CA TRP A 132 -5.94 10.88 -5.47
C TRP A 132 -5.29 10.13 -6.65
N ASP A 133 -3.97 10.22 -6.76
CA ASP A 133 -3.14 9.54 -7.76
C ASP A 133 -2.29 8.45 -7.09
N GLU A 134 -2.90 7.27 -6.99
CA GLU A 134 -2.25 6.08 -6.42
C GLU A 134 -2.80 4.82 -7.09
N HIS A 135 -1.90 3.97 -7.56
CA HIS A 135 -2.28 2.70 -8.20
C HIS A 135 -1.22 1.62 -8.01
N THR A 136 -1.63 0.35 -8.07
CA THR A 136 -0.73 -0.81 -8.02
C THR A 136 -0.99 -1.72 -9.22
N GLN A 137 0.05 -2.14 -9.91
CA GLN A 137 -0.06 -3.03 -11.07
C GLN A 137 0.87 -4.23 -10.95
N ILE A 138 0.30 -5.40 -11.15
CA ILE A 138 0.94 -6.70 -11.05
C ILE A 138 0.99 -7.29 -12.45
N TYR A 139 2.20 -7.48 -12.97
CA TYR A 139 2.44 -8.00 -14.30
C TYR A 139 2.72 -9.49 -14.26
N PHE A 140 2.07 -10.19 -15.18
CA PHE A 140 2.33 -11.57 -15.53
C PHE A 140 2.90 -11.65 -16.95
N GLN A 141 3.34 -12.82 -17.40
CA GLN A 141 3.82 -13.01 -18.77
C GLN A 141 2.75 -12.73 -19.83
N HIS A 142 1.49 -13.00 -19.50
CA HIS A 142 0.36 -12.95 -20.43
C HIS A 142 -0.81 -12.12 -19.90
N GLY A 143 -0.55 -11.15 -19.03
CA GLY A 143 -1.61 -10.31 -18.50
C GLY A 143 -1.18 -9.37 -17.38
N TRP A 144 -2.14 -8.65 -16.81
CA TRP A 144 -1.94 -7.87 -15.60
C TRP A 144 -3.20 -7.81 -14.74
N VAL A 145 -2.98 -7.54 -13.45
CA VAL A 145 -4.00 -7.05 -12.51
C VAL A 145 -3.59 -5.64 -12.10
N HIS A 146 -4.47 -4.66 -12.30
CA HIS A 146 -4.23 -3.26 -11.98
C HIS A 146 -5.30 -2.77 -11.02
N THR A 147 -4.90 -2.09 -9.95
CA THR A 147 -5.80 -1.44 -9.00
C THR A 147 -5.52 0.04 -8.86
N TRP A 148 -6.58 0.83 -8.67
CA TRP A 148 -6.49 2.26 -8.37
C TRP A 148 -7.11 2.53 -7.01
N ALA A 149 -6.36 3.18 -6.12
CA ALA A 149 -6.86 3.55 -4.81
C ALA A 149 -7.80 4.76 -4.93
N PRO A 150 -8.96 4.73 -4.28
CA PRO A 150 -9.83 5.90 -4.23
C PRO A 150 -9.24 6.94 -3.26
N PRO A 151 -9.68 8.21 -3.34
CA PRO A 151 -9.42 9.17 -2.28
C PRO A 151 -9.84 8.61 -0.92
N LEU A 152 -9.00 8.81 0.09
CA LEU A 152 -9.11 8.13 1.40
C LEU A 152 -10.48 8.36 2.05
N LEU A 153 -11.00 9.59 2.01
CA LEU A 153 -12.28 9.90 2.64
C LEU A 153 -13.50 9.74 1.72
N LEU A 154 -13.32 9.22 0.51
CA LEU A 154 -14.44 8.91 -0.37
C LEU A 154 -15.17 7.65 0.14
N LYS A 155 -16.33 7.87 0.78
CA LYS A 155 -17.09 6.79 1.42
C LYS A 155 -17.68 5.82 0.39
N ASN A 156 -17.70 4.54 0.76
CA ASN A 156 -18.31 3.46 -0.01
C ASN A 156 -17.79 3.34 -1.46
N THR A 157 -16.54 3.74 -1.69
CA THR A 157 -15.83 3.52 -2.94
C THR A 157 -14.64 2.64 -2.64
N PRO A 158 -14.65 1.37 -3.10
CA PRO A 158 -13.47 0.51 -3.03
C PRO A 158 -12.47 0.86 -4.13
N ALA A 159 -11.27 0.28 -4.07
CA ALA A 159 -10.33 0.34 -5.19
C ALA A 159 -10.95 -0.24 -6.47
N GLU A 160 -10.69 0.40 -7.60
CA GLU A 160 -11.03 -0.14 -8.90
C GLU A 160 -10.08 -1.28 -9.24
N VAL A 161 -10.55 -2.28 -9.98
CA VAL A 161 -9.75 -3.43 -10.43
C VAL A 161 -9.94 -3.60 -11.91
N GLU A 162 -8.83 -3.68 -12.64
CA GLU A 162 -8.79 -4.07 -14.04
C GLU A 162 -7.92 -5.32 -14.20
N ILE A 163 -8.36 -6.20 -15.08
CA ILE A 163 -7.62 -7.41 -15.46
C ILE A 163 -7.51 -7.43 -16.96
N TYR A 164 -6.29 -7.58 -17.44
CA TYR A 164 -6.02 -7.90 -18.82
C TYR A 164 -5.56 -9.34 -18.96
N ARG A 165 -6.15 -10.04 -19.93
CA ARG A 165 -5.74 -11.37 -20.37
C ARG A 165 -5.29 -11.28 -21.82
N ALA A 166 -4.05 -11.68 -22.08
CA ALA A 166 -3.57 -11.95 -23.42
C ALA A 166 -4.08 -13.33 -23.91
N GLY A 167 -3.74 -13.68 -25.14
CA GLY A 167 -4.17 -14.93 -25.78
C GLY A 167 -4.56 -14.70 -27.23
N ASP A 168 -5.24 -15.68 -27.82
CA ASP A 168 -5.81 -15.56 -29.17
C ASP A 168 -6.90 -14.46 -29.22
N ASP A 169 -7.73 -14.40 -28.18
CA ASP A 169 -8.66 -13.30 -27.91
C ASP A 169 -8.15 -12.50 -26.71
N GLN A 170 -7.92 -11.20 -26.92
CA GLN A 170 -7.46 -10.28 -25.88
C GLN A 170 -8.66 -9.71 -25.13
N GLU A 171 -8.63 -9.77 -23.80
CA GLU A 171 -9.75 -9.33 -22.96
C GLU A 171 -9.28 -8.34 -21.89
N VAL A 172 -10.05 -7.27 -21.71
CA VAL A 172 -9.96 -6.39 -20.53
C VAL A 172 -11.27 -6.49 -19.76
N THR A 173 -11.19 -6.78 -18.47
CA THR A 173 -12.35 -6.84 -17.57
C THR A 173 -12.17 -5.93 -16.37
N GLN A 174 -13.27 -5.34 -15.90
CA GLN A 174 -13.30 -4.48 -14.71
C GLN A 174 -14.29 -5.05 -13.69
N PRO A 175 -13.92 -6.12 -12.97
CA PRO A 175 -14.81 -6.75 -12.01
C PRO A 175 -15.03 -5.83 -10.81
N ILE A 176 -16.24 -5.88 -10.25
CA ILE A 176 -16.61 -5.09 -9.08
C ILE A 176 -16.87 -5.98 -7.86
N PRO A 177 -16.42 -5.61 -6.65
CA PRO A 177 -16.54 -6.45 -5.45
C PRO A 177 -17.95 -6.39 -4.84
N LYS A 178 -19.01 -6.70 -5.61
CA LYS A 178 -20.42 -6.52 -5.21
C LYS A 178 -20.75 -7.03 -3.80
N PRO A 179 -20.34 -8.24 -3.37
CA PRO A 179 -20.69 -8.75 -2.05
C PRO A 179 -20.05 -7.97 -0.89
N SER A 180 -18.99 -7.21 -1.16
CA SER A 180 -18.15 -6.53 -0.17
C SER A 180 -18.04 -5.01 -0.43
N TRP A 181 -18.87 -4.47 -1.33
CA TRP A 181 -18.83 -3.06 -1.71
C TRP A 181 -19.29 -2.16 -0.55
N THR A 182 -18.35 -1.68 0.24
CA THR A 182 -18.56 -0.75 1.35
C THR A 182 -17.23 -0.04 1.67
N TRP A 183 -17.24 0.88 2.63
CA TRP A 183 -16.06 1.66 3.00
C TRP A 183 -14.98 0.81 3.70
N ALA A 184 -13.72 0.93 3.25
CA ALA A 184 -12.61 0.14 3.80
C ALA A 184 -12.42 0.33 5.32
N TYR A 185 -12.56 1.55 5.84
CA TYR A 185 -12.47 1.83 7.28
C TYR A 185 -13.60 1.17 8.08
N HIS A 186 -14.81 1.07 7.51
CA HIS A 186 -15.90 0.35 8.16
C HIS A 186 -15.56 -1.14 8.28
N ARG A 187 -15.05 -1.75 7.20
CA ARG A 187 -14.64 -3.16 7.17
C ARG A 187 -13.49 -3.46 8.13
N GLU A 188 -12.53 -2.56 8.23
CA GLU A 188 -11.42 -2.68 9.17
C GLU A 188 -11.91 -2.71 10.63
N VAL A 189 -12.81 -1.80 11.00
CA VAL A 189 -13.40 -1.75 12.33
C VAL A 189 -14.28 -2.97 12.61
N GLU A 190 -15.10 -3.41 11.65
CA GLU A 190 -15.90 -4.63 11.77
C GLU A 190 -15.01 -5.85 12.02
N HIS A 191 -13.95 -6.01 11.22
CA HIS A 191 -12.98 -7.09 11.40
C HIS A 191 -12.32 -7.02 12.78
N PHE A 192 -11.88 -5.85 13.23
CA PHE A 192 -11.29 -5.67 14.55
C PHE A 192 -12.23 -6.11 15.67
N ILE A 193 -13.49 -5.66 15.66
CA ILE A 193 -14.50 -6.01 16.66
C ILE A 193 -14.80 -7.51 16.65
N GLN A 194 -14.94 -8.11 15.47
CA GLN A 194 -15.20 -9.54 15.32
C GLN A 194 -14.05 -10.38 15.90
N HIS A 195 -12.81 -10.07 15.55
CA HIS A 195 -11.65 -10.85 15.97
C HIS A 195 -11.37 -10.73 17.48
N ILE A 196 -11.64 -9.57 18.09
CA ILE A 196 -11.62 -9.45 19.56
C ILE A 196 -12.67 -10.36 20.20
N ARG A 197 -13.89 -10.36 19.66
CA ARG A 197 -15.00 -11.13 20.24
C ARG A 197 -14.79 -12.64 20.14
N MET A 198 -14.14 -13.09 19.06
CA MET A 198 -13.91 -14.50 18.78
C MET A 198 -12.55 -15.01 19.24
N ASP A 199 -11.68 -14.13 19.77
CA ASP A 199 -10.29 -14.44 20.12
C ASP A 199 -9.51 -15.00 18.90
N GLU A 200 -9.71 -14.38 17.74
CA GLU A 200 -9.10 -14.78 16.46
C GLU A 200 -7.92 -13.88 16.08
N PRO A 201 -6.91 -14.40 15.36
CA PRO A 201 -5.74 -13.64 14.97
C PRO A 201 -6.06 -12.56 13.92
N PHE A 202 -5.47 -11.38 14.08
CA PHE A 202 -5.61 -10.31 13.10
C PHE A 202 -4.71 -10.53 11.88
N ARG A 203 -5.26 -10.38 10.68
CA ARG A 203 -4.49 -10.41 9.41
C ARG A 203 -3.51 -9.24 9.20
N SER A 204 -3.58 -8.21 10.05
CA SER A 204 -2.70 -7.03 10.06
C SER A 204 -2.20 -6.81 11.49
N SER A 205 -1.47 -7.80 12.01
CA SER A 205 -0.98 -7.79 13.38
C SER A 205 0.21 -6.84 13.55
N GLY A 206 0.45 -6.37 14.78
CA GLY A 206 1.65 -5.58 15.08
C GLY A 206 2.96 -6.35 14.83
N GLN A 207 2.92 -7.69 14.93
CA GLN A 207 4.06 -8.54 14.58
C GLN A 207 4.40 -8.47 13.09
N ASP A 208 3.39 -8.44 12.21
CA ASP A 208 3.58 -8.24 10.77
C ASP A 208 4.12 -6.83 10.46
N THR A 209 3.67 -5.81 11.20
CA THR A 209 4.15 -4.42 11.06
C THR A 209 5.63 -4.25 11.37
N LEU A 210 6.25 -5.12 12.18
CA LEU A 210 7.69 -5.03 12.48
C LEU A 210 8.55 -5.09 11.22
N THR A 211 8.11 -5.85 10.22
CA THR A 211 8.85 -5.93 8.96
C THR A 211 8.66 -4.66 8.13
N ASP A 212 7.50 -4.02 8.17
CA ASP A 212 7.32 -2.69 7.54
C ASP A 212 8.28 -1.67 8.18
N VAL A 213 8.34 -1.63 9.51
CA VAL A 213 9.27 -0.74 10.24
C VAL A 213 10.71 -1.01 9.84
N ARG A 214 11.16 -2.28 9.84
CA ARG A 214 12.50 -2.67 9.38
C ARG A 214 12.79 -2.14 7.97
N LEU A 215 11.84 -2.27 7.04
CA LEU A 215 12.01 -1.82 5.67
C LEU A 215 12.14 -0.29 5.58
N TYR A 216 11.37 0.47 6.36
CA TYR A 216 11.52 1.93 6.41
C TYR A 216 12.88 2.35 6.96
N GLU A 217 13.35 1.71 8.03
CA GLU A 217 14.69 1.98 8.55
C GLU A 217 15.77 1.64 7.52
N GLU A 218 15.67 0.49 6.84
CA GLU A 218 16.60 0.07 5.78
C GLU A 218 16.62 1.05 4.60
N ILE A 219 15.43 1.50 4.15
CA ILE A 219 15.31 2.50 3.09
C ILE A 219 16.00 3.80 3.48
N TYR A 220 15.68 4.33 4.66
CA TYR A 220 16.22 5.62 5.07
C TYR A 220 17.71 5.57 5.41
N ARG A 221 18.20 4.44 5.94
CA ARG A 221 19.63 4.23 6.12
C ARG A 221 20.37 4.26 4.78
N GLN A 222 19.89 3.51 3.77
CA GLN A 222 20.48 3.54 2.43
C GLN A 222 20.43 4.94 1.79
N PHE A 223 19.30 5.64 1.90
CA PHE A 223 19.16 7.03 1.43
C PHE A 223 20.18 7.97 2.08
N LEU A 224 20.43 7.82 3.39
CA LEU A 224 21.38 8.63 4.13
C LEU A 224 22.84 8.17 3.99
N GLY A 225 23.10 7.07 3.26
CA GLY A 225 24.44 6.47 3.14
C GLY A 225 24.94 5.88 4.47
N LEU A 226 24.03 5.38 5.30
CA LEU A 226 24.32 4.70 6.56
C LEU A 226 24.31 3.19 6.33
N ASP A 227 25.38 2.51 6.73
CA ASP A 227 25.50 1.04 6.71
C ASP A 227 24.57 0.36 7.74
#